data_AF-A0A3M1RS97-F1
#
_entry.id   AF-A0A3M1RS97-F1
#
_cell.length_a   1.000
_cell.length_b   1.000
_cell.length_c   1.000
_cell.angle_alpha   90.00
_cell.angle_beta   90.00
_cell.angle_gamma   90.00
#
_symmetry.space_group_name_H-M   'P 1'
#
loop_
_entity.id
_entity.type
_entity.pdbx_description
1 polymer ?
#
loop_
_entity_poly.entity_id
_entity_poly.type
_entity_poly.pdbx_seq_one_letter_code
_entity_poly.pdbx_strand_id
1 'polypeptide(L)'
;VVAPGPNENLLPDPKRDARRLAALEEWLENGGTLVFATGGVNDAAFAEGSPLRPFLPGPFVRRYRLRRSAAIEQFAGARRSLALDAAPLDAVVFQVDQGRVDAREADLPVVVHVPFGLGHIVTTAIDLSAEPLATWDDRGLFVANLLSFPVEQVETDTHDQALMHYGYTDLSGQLRSALDVFPDVGTVPFFAVGAAVAVFLLLIGPFDWWLNTKILKRRVMAWVTLPLWLVLAIAVAVVWARVSKPQSGCVNEVLLLDYDQSRGIVRETAWSDVFVPGTDRYDCRFAPFAWNADTESLSEAAVDLAWHGLPGKGLGGMDTPTVDIQPWETFYRAQPSGGTVEGVPIPKWSTKAFLAKWRHRASPPVDGNLQRRDDLPFGTITNQSDVPLRDCLLAYGNWIYFLGDLDPGAAVQISASSERRELRTWLTDKRIVVEGNPNQAKIREVTTPYDGSSRDIPYIMRMMMFYDAAGGFGYTKLSHTYQPYVDCTPWLRSGRAVFMGTPAETVDSGDFGGLTVRSLSGRHDFDHRRQIVYLRCVLTVE
;
A
#
# COMPACT_ATOMS: atom_id res chain seq x y z
N VAL A 1 -7.15 19.81 6.24
CA VAL A 1 -6.52 21.14 6.04
C VAL A 1 -7.02 22.06 7.14
N VAL A 2 -6.11 22.66 7.89
CA VAL A 2 -6.41 23.70 8.87
C VAL A 2 -5.95 25.02 8.26
N ALA A 3 -6.91 25.83 7.80
CA ALA A 3 -6.69 27.12 7.14
C ALA A 3 -7.45 28.22 7.90
N PRO A 4 -6.93 28.62 9.07
CA PRO A 4 -7.59 29.57 9.93
C PRO A 4 -7.62 30.97 9.33
N GLY A 5 -8.81 31.56 9.26
CA GLY A 5 -8.96 32.97 8.91
C GLY A 5 -8.49 33.91 10.05
N PRO A 6 -8.24 35.19 9.75
CA PRO A 6 -7.64 36.15 10.69
C PRO A 6 -8.49 36.47 11.94
N ASN A 7 -9.76 36.05 12.00
CA ASN A 7 -10.71 36.38 13.07
C ASN A 7 -11.18 35.17 13.90
N GLU A 8 -10.65 33.98 13.68
CA GLU A 8 -11.03 32.81 14.48
C GLU A 8 -10.13 32.68 15.72
N ASN A 9 -10.72 32.67 16.92
CA ASN A 9 -10.02 32.27 18.14
C ASN A 9 -9.78 30.76 18.09
N LEU A 10 -8.68 30.34 17.45
CA LEU A 10 -8.34 28.95 17.20
C LEU A 10 -7.62 28.24 18.33
N LEU A 11 -7.27 28.93 19.42
CA LEU A 11 -6.65 28.25 20.54
C LEU A 11 -7.67 27.20 21.03
N PRO A 12 -7.42 25.91 20.79
CA PRO A 12 -8.33 24.86 21.25
C PRO A 12 -8.45 25.05 22.75
N ASP A 13 -9.67 25.11 23.27
CA ASP A 13 -9.86 25.21 24.71
C ASP A 13 -9.34 23.88 25.28
N PRO A 14 -8.23 23.88 26.05
CA PRO A 14 -7.55 22.65 26.44
C PRO A 14 -8.45 21.73 27.28
N LYS A 15 -9.56 22.24 27.84
CA LYS A 15 -10.55 21.40 28.55
C LYS A 15 -11.64 20.84 27.64
N ARG A 16 -12.00 21.50 26.54
CA ARG A 16 -13.05 21.04 25.61
C ARG A 16 -12.51 20.24 24.42
N ASP A 17 -11.26 20.51 24.00
CA ASP A 17 -10.69 19.98 22.77
C ASP A 17 -9.58 18.94 22.97
N ALA A 18 -9.23 18.58 24.21
CA ALA A 18 -8.19 17.58 24.51
C ALA A 18 -8.43 16.23 23.80
N ARG A 19 -9.69 15.76 23.75
CA ARG A 19 -10.04 14.52 23.03
C ARG A 19 -9.84 14.63 21.52
N ARG A 20 -10.09 15.80 20.93
CA ARG A 20 -9.91 16.04 19.49
C ARG A 20 -8.45 16.12 19.12
N LEU A 21 -7.64 16.79 19.95
CA LEU A 21 -6.19 16.87 19.77
C LEU A 21 -5.54 15.50 19.93
N ALA A 22 -5.95 14.70 20.93
CA ALA A 22 -5.47 13.33 21.09
C ALA A 22 -5.84 12.45 19.87
N ALA A 23 -7.07 12.56 19.36
CA ALA A 23 -7.47 11.83 18.15
C ALA A 23 -6.71 12.30 16.90
N LEU A 24 -6.39 13.59 16.79
CA LEU A 24 -5.57 14.13 15.70
C LEU A 24 -4.13 13.64 15.79
N GLU A 25 -3.54 13.64 16.99
CA GLU A 25 -2.23 13.09 17.26
C GLU A 25 -2.18 11.60 16.91
N GLU A 26 -3.14 10.81 17.36
CA GLU A 26 -3.27 9.38 17.00
C GLU A 26 -3.40 9.18 15.49
N TRP A 27 -4.22 9.98 14.81
CA TRP A 27 -4.39 9.90 13.36
C TRP A 27 -3.09 10.22 12.61
N LEU A 28 -2.34 11.24 13.07
CA LEU A 28 -1.03 11.58 12.52
C LEU A 28 0.00 10.49 12.80
N GLU A 29 0.06 9.98 14.04
CA GLU A 29 0.94 8.86 14.41
C GLU A 29 0.74 7.64 13.49
N ASN A 30 -0.48 7.42 13.02
CA ASN A 30 -0.86 6.29 12.16
C ASN A 30 -0.63 6.51 10.66
N GLY A 31 -0.05 7.63 10.23
CA GLY A 31 0.19 7.94 8.81
C GLY A 31 -0.69 9.03 8.22
N GLY A 32 -1.44 9.76 9.05
CA GLY A 32 -2.23 10.90 8.61
C GLY A 32 -1.37 12.03 8.04
N THR A 33 -2.00 12.87 7.20
CA THR A 33 -1.37 14.06 6.59
C THR A 33 -2.12 15.32 7.02
N LEU A 34 -1.49 16.17 7.84
CA LEU A 34 -2.07 17.44 8.26
C LEU A 34 -1.47 18.60 7.47
N VAL A 35 -2.28 19.27 6.65
CA VAL A 35 -1.90 20.57 6.09
C VAL A 35 -2.28 21.67 7.08
N PHE A 36 -1.30 22.46 7.51
CA PHE A 36 -1.46 23.54 8.49
C PHE A 36 -1.00 24.87 7.91
N ALA A 37 -1.94 25.80 7.68
CA ALA A 37 -1.63 27.13 7.19
C ALA A 37 -1.44 28.10 8.36
N THR A 38 -0.24 28.66 8.51
CA THR A 38 0.11 29.52 9.64
C THR A 38 -0.10 31.01 9.38
N GLY A 39 -0.32 31.43 8.13
CA GLY A 39 -0.41 32.86 7.79
C GLY A 39 -1.47 33.65 8.57
N GLY A 40 -2.60 33.02 8.89
CA GLY A 40 -3.68 33.62 9.68
C GLY A 40 -3.58 33.40 11.19
N VAL A 41 -2.57 32.65 11.66
CA VAL A 41 -2.48 32.19 13.06
C VAL A 41 -1.91 33.29 13.96
N ASN A 42 -2.46 33.42 15.17
CA ASN A 42 -1.94 34.34 16.19
C ASN A 42 -0.61 33.82 16.77
N ASP A 43 0.32 34.72 17.04
CA ASP A 43 1.65 34.45 17.60
C ASP A 43 1.57 33.65 18.92
N ALA A 44 0.47 33.80 19.69
CA ALA A 44 0.19 33.01 20.89
C ALA A 44 0.12 31.49 20.66
N ALA A 45 -0.24 31.03 19.46
CA ALA A 45 -0.28 29.60 19.13
C ALA A 45 1.13 28.97 19.04
N PHE A 46 2.17 29.79 18.87
CA PHE A 46 3.57 29.36 18.82
C PHE A 46 4.25 29.38 20.20
N ALA A 47 3.56 29.88 21.23
CA ALA A 47 4.12 29.97 22.58
C ALA A 47 4.37 28.58 23.19
N GLU A 48 5.40 28.47 24.03
CA GLU A 48 5.64 27.28 24.84
C GLU A 48 4.41 27.00 25.74
N GLY A 49 3.87 25.77 25.68
CA GLY A 49 2.64 25.38 26.37
C GLY A 49 1.34 25.53 25.56
N SER A 50 1.39 26.11 24.36
CA SER A 50 0.27 26.06 23.42
C SER A 50 -0.03 24.61 23.00
N PRO A 51 -1.29 24.15 23.02
CA PRO A 51 -1.65 22.81 22.53
C PRO A 51 -1.34 22.60 21.04
N LEU A 52 -1.15 23.68 20.27
CA LEU A 52 -0.82 23.62 18.85
C LEU A 52 0.69 23.56 18.59
N ARG A 53 1.53 23.88 19.59
CA ARG A 53 2.99 23.91 19.46
C ARG A 53 3.61 22.61 18.93
N PRO A 54 3.13 21.40 19.29
CA PRO A 54 3.65 20.14 18.76
C PRO A 54 3.41 19.93 17.25
N PHE A 55 2.44 20.65 16.67
CA PHE A 55 2.10 20.53 15.24
C PHE A 55 2.78 21.60 14.38
N LEU A 56 3.61 22.46 14.97
CA LEU A 56 4.26 23.58 14.30
C LEU A 56 5.77 23.29 14.10
N PRO A 57 6.36 23.77 12.99
CA PRO A 57 7.75 23.47 12.59
C PRO A 57 8.82 24.05 13.53
N GLY A 58 8.46 25.02 14.36
CA GLY A 58 9.34 25.64 15.34
C GLY A 58 8.79 26.97 15.87
N PRO A 59 9.58 27.73 16.63
CA PRO A 59 9.13 28.97 17.26
C PRO A 59 8.86 30.08 16.24
N PHE A 60 7.91 30.94 16.57
CA PHE A 60 7.63 32.16 15.82
C PHE A 60 8.83 33.11 15.88
N VAL A 61 9.18 33.70 14.73
CA VAL A 61 10.25 34.71 14.62
C VAL A 61 9.64 36.09 14.36
N ARG A 62 8.85 36.23 13.30
CA ARG A 62 8.21 37.51 12.91
C ARG A 62 7.15 37.31 11.83
N ARG A 63 6.30 38.31 11.63
CA ARG A 63 5.45 38.41 10.43
C ARG A 63 6.21 39.11 9.30
N TYR A 64 5.96 38.68 8.07
CA TYR A 64 6.57 39.25 6.87
C TYR A 64 5.56 39.39 5.74
N ARG A 65 5.69 40.46 4.95
CA ARG A 65 4.86 40.70 3.77
C ARG A 65 5.60 40.24 2.53
N LEU A 66 5.17 39.12 1.98
CA LEU A 66 5.67 38.60 0.71
C LEU A 66 5.23 39.50 -0.44
N ARG A 67 6.21 39.86 -1.27
CA ARG A 67 6.02 40.60 -2.52
C ARG A 67 6.42 39.79 -3.76
N ARG A 68 6.92 38.57 -3.54
CA ARG A 68 7.34 37.63 -4.58
C ARG A 68 6.70 36.28 -4.30
N SER A 69 6.29 35.62 -5.36
CA SER A 69 5.52 34.37 -5.37
C SER A 69 6.25 33.24 -6.08
N ALA A 70 7.48 33.44 -6.52
CA ALA A 70 8.20 32.50 -7.39
C ALA A 70 8.27 31.09 -6.78
N ALA A 71 8.57 30.99 -5.47
CA ALA A 71 8.62 29.70 -4.78
C ALA A 71 7.24 29.04 -4.65
N ILE A 72 6.17 29.83 -4.47
CA ILE A 72 4.78 29.35 -4.36
C ILE A 72 4.31 28.83 -5.72
N GLU A 73 4.56 29.59 -6.79
CA GLU A 73 4.21 29.23 -8.16
C GLU A 73 4.96 27.98 -8.61
N GLN A 74 6.26 27.89 -8.31
CA GLN A 74 7.08 26.71 -8.62
C GLN A 74 6.59 25.48 -7.85
N PHE A 75 6.31 25.61 -6.55
CA PHE A 75 5.79 24.51 -5.75
C PHE A 75 4.42 24.05 -6.24
N ALA A 76 3.53 24.97 -6.63
CA ALA A 76 2.22 24.64 -7.19
C ALA A 76 2.31 23.99 -8.58
N GLY A 77 3.43 24.14 -9.30
CA GLY A 77 3.48 23.85 -10.74
C GLY A 77 2.52 24.75 -11.53
N ALA A 78 2.38 26.01 -11.08
CA ALA A 78 1.42 26.94 -11.63
C ALA A 78 1.73 27.32 -13.08
N ARG A 79 0.66 27.54 -13.85
CA ARG A 79 0.70 28.06 -15.22
C ARG A 79 0.42 29.55 -15.27
N ARG A 80 -0.25 30.09 -14.25
CA ARG A 80 -0.58 31.50 -14.08
C ARG A 80 0.16 32.08 -12.88
N SER A 81 0.77 33.24 -13.07
CA SER A 81 1.48 33.94 -11.99
C SER A 81 0.51 34.46 -10.93
N LEU A 82 0.92 34.37 -9.67
CA LEU A 82 0.27 34.96 -8.51
C LEU A 82 0.73 36.42 -8.38
N ALA A 83 -0.12 37.36 -8.79
CA ALA A 83 0.21 38.78 -8.76
C ALA A 83 0.19 39.33 -7.31
N LEU A 84 1.38 39.54 -6.72
CA LEU A 84 1.55 40.14 -5.39
C LEU A 84 1.80 41.66 -5.43
N ASP A 85 1.88 42.26 -6.62
CA ASP A 85 2.19 43.68 -6.80
C ASP A 85 1.07 44.60 -6.30
N ALA A 86 -0.19 44.18 -6.43
CA ALA A 86 -1.36 44.94 -6.00
C ALA A 86 -1.68 44.76 -4.51
N ALA A 87 -1.40 43.58 -3.96
CA ALA A 87 -1.65 43.23 -2.56
C ALA A 87 -0.57 42.26 -2.06
N PRO A 88 0.28 42.66 -1.09
CA PRO A 88 1.26 41.75 -0.52
C PRO A 88 0.58 40.68 0.32
N LEU A 89 1.14 39.47 0.32
CA LEU A 89 0.63 38.35 1.11
C LEU A 89 1.32 38.32 2.48
N ASP A 90 0.54 38.27 3.55
CA ASP A 90 1.10 38.11 4.90
C ASP A 90 1.57 36.66 5.11
N ALA A 91 2.79 36.51 5.62
CA ALA A 91 3.43 35.25 5.93
C ALA A 91 4.01 35.26 7.34
N VAL A 92 3.97 34.11 8.01
CA VAL A 92 4.62 33.90 9.29
C VAL A 92 6.00 33.29 9.07
N VAL A 93 7.03 33.94 9.60
CA VAL A 93 8.38 33.41 9.66
C VAL A 93 8.54 32.64 10.97
N PHE A 94 8.92 31.38 10.85
CA PHE A 94 9.28 30.51 11.96
C PHE A 94 10.68 29.95 11.75
N GLN A 95 11.35 29.61 12.84
CA GLN A 95 12.55 28.80 12.79
C GLN A 95 12.14 27.36 12.51
N VAL A 96 12.88 26.67 11.64
CA VAL A 96 12.62 25.27 11.31
C VAL A 96 13.55 24.43 12.18
N ASP A 97 13.04 23.93 13.29
CA ASP A 97 13.80 23.08 14.21
C ASP A 97 13.87 21.65 13.68
N GLN A 98 12.81 21.20 13.01
CA GLN A 98 12.66 19.86 12.46
C GLN A 98 11.96 19.90 11.09
N GLY A 99 12.30 18.93 10.24
CA GLY A 99 11.70 18.76 8.93
C GLY A 99 12.51 19.33 7.77
N ARG A 100 11.91 19.32 6.58
CA ARG A 100 12.53 19.77 5.33
C ARG A 100 11.74 20.91 4.72
N VAL A 101 12.46 21.92 4.21
CA VAL A 101 11.87 23.05 3.50
C VAL A 101 11.82 22.73 2.01
N ASP A 102 10.61 22.70 1.44
CA ASP A 102 10.39 22.36 0.04
C ASP A 102 10.23 23.61 -0.84
N ALA A 103 9.67 24.68 -0.28
CA ALA A 103 9.56 25.98 -0.94
C ALA A 103 10.16 27.07 -0.07
N ARG A 104 11.08 27.86 -0.63
CA ARG A 104 11.73 28.98 0.05
C ARG A 104 11.71 30.22 -0.81
N GLU A 105 11.20 31.31 -0.28
CA GLU A 105 11.22 32.63 -0.92
C GLU A 105 12.32 33.48 -0.26
N ALA A 106 13.43 33.68 -0.96
CA ALA A 106 14.68 34.18 -0.38
C ALA A 106 15.13 33.34 0.83
N ASP A 107 15.12 33.89 2.05
CA ASP A 107 15.47 33.16 3.27
C ASP A 107 14.24 32.58 4.00
N LEU A 108 13.02 32.88 3.53
CA LEU A 108 11.77 32.55 4.22
C LEU A 108 11.26 31.15 3.82
N PRO A 109 11.14 30.19 4.75
CA PRO A 109 10.53 28.89 4.47
C PRO A 109 9.02 29.05 4.28
N VAL A 110 8.52 28.78 3.08
CA VAL A 110 7.10 28.95 2.72
C VAL A 110 6.33 27.64 2.89
N VAL A 111 6.91 26.51 2.51
CA VAL A 111 6.34 25.17 2.67
C VAL A 111 7.37 24.28 3.36
N VAL A 112 6.96 23.66 4.47
CA VAL A 112 7.81 22.79 5.29
C VAL A 112 7.09 21.49 5.57
N HIS A 113 7.78 20.37 5.32
CA HIS A 113 7.34 19.03 5.67
C HIS A 113 7.95 18.64 7.00
N VAL A 114 7.11 18.57 8.03
CA VAL A 114 7.49 18.19 9.38
C VAL A 114 7.08 16.73 9.62
N PRO A 115 8.03 15.87 9.97
CA PRO A 115 7.71 14.48 10.31
C PRO A 115 6.91 14.37 11.62
N PHE A 116 5.88 13.50 11.69
CA PHE A 116 5.14 13.24 12.94
C PHE A 116 4.65 11.78 13.03
N GLY A 117 5.28 10.95 13.88
CA GLY A 117 4.98 9.52 13.94
C GLY A 117 5.19 8.85 12.58
N LEU A 118 4.27 8.02 12.11
CA LEU A 118 4.27 7.53 10.71
C LEU A 118 3.58 8.49 9.73
N GLY A 119 3.03 9.60 10.19
CA GLY A 119 2.45 10.65 9.37
C GLY A 119 3.38 11.83 9.18
N HIS A 120 2.81 12.92 8.68
CA HIS A 120 3.54 14.17 8.49
C HIS A 120 2.61 15.38 8.49
N ILE A 121 3.20 16.53 8.74
CA ILE A 121 2.55 17.82 8.77
C ILE A 121 3.16 18.68 7.67
N VAL A 122 2.32 19.18 6.77
CA VAL A 122 2.72 20.13 5.73
C VAL A 122 2.34 21.52 6.20
N THR A 123 3.32 22.27 6.69
CA THR A 123 3.10 23.64 7.15
C THR A 123 3.32 24.61 6.00
N THR A 124 2.37 25.52 5.80
CA THR A 124 2.55 26.65 4.90
C THR A 124 2.54 27.97 5.65
N ALA A 125 3.52 28.85 5.36
CA ALA A 125 3.71 30.13 6.04
C ALA A 125 2.61 31.16 5.76
N ILE A 126 1.77 30.91 4.75
CA ILE A 126 0.79 31.84 4.20
C ILE A 126 -0.64 31.37 4.52
N ASP A 127 -1.60 32.29 4.47
CA ASP A 127 -3.02 31.96 4.65
C ASP A 127 -3.64 31.56 3.30
N LEU A 128 -4.19 30.34 3.24
CA LEU A 128 -4.86 29.79 2.06
C LEU A 128 -6.18 30.50 1.70
N SER A 129 -6.70 31.31 2.62
CA SER A 129 -7.98 32.03 2.51
C SER A 129 -7.81 33.53 2.29
N ALA A 130 -6.59 34.06 2.38
CA ALA A 130 -6.31 35.48 2.18
C ALA A 130 -6.15 35.83 0.70
N GLU A 131 -6.55 37.04 0.31
CA GLU A 131 -6.17 37.60 -1.00
C GLU A 131 -4.65 37.89 -1.04
N PRO A 132 -4.01 37.76 -2.22
CA PRO A 132 -4.57 37.38 -3.52
C PRO A 132 -4.65 35.87 -3.76
N LEU A 133 -4.25 35.03 -2.79
CA LEU A 133 -4.20 33.58 -2.96
C LEU A 133 -5.60 32.96 -3.09
N ALA A 134 -6.60 33.50 -2.38
CA ALA A 134 -7.98 33.03 -2.43
C ALA A 134 -8.62 33.10 -3.83
N THR A 135 -8.24 34.09 -4.63
CA THR A 135 -8.74 34.35 -5.99
C THR A 135 -7.78 33.90 -7.08
N TRP A 136 -6.65 33.29 -6.72
CA TRP A 136 -5.68 32.78 -7.68
C TRP A 136 -6.22 31.54 -8.41
N ASP A 137 -6.21 31.59 -9.74
CA ASP A 137 -6.73 30.52 -10.59
C ASP A 137 -6.09 29.15 -10.31
N ASP A 138 -4.77 29.13 -10.07
CA ASP A 138 -4.01 27.90 -9.83
C ASP A 138 -3.92 27.52 -8.34
N ARG A 139 -4.73 28.16 -7.46
CA ARG A 139 -4.84 27.79 -6.03
C ARG A 139 -5.17 26.32 -5.84
N GLY A 140 -5.99 25.74 -6.73
CA GLY A 140 -6.34 24.32 -6.69
C GLY A 140 -5.12 23.41 -6.83
N LEU A 141 -4.17 23.74 -7.71
CA LEU A 141 -2.91 23.00 -7.88
C LEU A 141 -2.02 23.13 -6.65
N PHE A 142 -1.95 24.33 -6.07
CA PHE A 142 -1.20 24.55 -4.83
C PHE A 142 -1.74 23.70 -3.66
N VAL A 143 -3.06 23.71 -3.45
CA VAL A 143 -3.70 22.90 -2.40
C VAL A 143 -3.57 21.41 -2.68
N ALA A 144 -3.68 20.99 -3.94
CA ALA A 144 -3.46 19.60 -4.33
C ALA A 144 -2.02 19.15 -3.99
N ASN A 145 -1.01 19.96 -4.32
CA ASN A 145 0.38 19.63 -4.00
C ASN A 145 0.64 19.62 -2.48
N LEU A 146 0.05 20.54 -1.71
CA LEU A 146 0.12 20.51 -0.25
C LEU A 146 -0.46 19.21 0.35
N LEU A 147 -1.54 18.69 -0.25
CA LEU A 147 -2.16 17.44 0.16
C LEU A 147 -1.47 16.19 -0.41
N SER A 148 -0.46 16.36 -1.26
CA SER A 148 0.03 15.29 -2.16
C SER A 148 -1.12 14.59 -2.90
N PHE A 149 -2.17 15.33 -3.21
CA PHE A 149 -3.33 14.82 -3.91
C PHE A 149 -2.94 14.60 -5.37
N PRO A 150 -3.11 13.38 -5.91
CA PRO A 150 -2.81 13.13 -7.30
C PRO A 150 -3.76 13.97 -8.16
N VAL A 151 -3.22 15.02 -8.78
CA VAL A 151 -3.92 15.74 -9.85
C VAL A 151 -3.86 14.81 -11.06
N GLU A 152 -4.78 13.85 -11.12
CA GLU A 152 -4.92 12.95 -12.24
C GLU A 152 -5.02 13.79 -13.52
N GLN A 153 -3.97 13.72 -14.35
CA GLN A 153 -4.14 14.04 -15.76
C GLN A 153 -5.04 12.94 -16.28
N VAL A 154 -6.31 13.26 -16.48
CA VAL A 154 -7.32 12.36 -17.05
C VAL A 154 -6.88 12.00 -18.47
N GLU A 155 -5.94 11.07 -18.60
CA GLU A 155 -5.73 10.29 -19.82
C GLU A 155 -6.78 9.17 -19.80
N THR A 156 -8.02 9.52 -20.20
CA THR A 156 -9.16 8.59 -20.22
C THR A 156 -8.84 7.28 -20.94
N ASP A 157 -8.01 7.36 -21.99
CA ASP A 157 -7.65 6.21 -22.83
C ASP A 157 -6.81 5.14 -22.11
N THR A 158 -5.92 5.51 -21.18
CA THR A 158 -5.06 4.52 -20.49
C THR A 158 -5.77 3.87 -19.29
N HIS A 159 -6.64 4.61 -18.61
CA HIS A 159 -7.50 4.10 -17.56
C HIS A 159 -8.46 3.02 -18.10
N ASP A 160 -9.06 3.26 -19.27
CA ASP A 160 -9.93 2.31 -19.95
C ASP A 160 -9.19 1.06 -20.44
N GLN A 161 -7.91 1.18 -20.84
CA GLN A 161 -7.09 0.03 -21.24
C GLN A 161 -6.72 -0.89 -20.06
N ALA A 162 -6.33 -0.34 -18.90
CA ALA A 162 -6.06 -1.13 -17.70
C ALA A 162 -7.30 -1.87 -17.22
N LEU A 163 -8.47 -1.22 -17.28
CA LEU A 163 -9.77 -1.82 -17.00
C LEU A 163 -10.08 -3.01 -17.93
N MET A 164 -9.90 -2.84 -19.25
CA MET A 164 -10.18 -3.91 -20.22
C MET A 164 -9.23 -5.10 -20.10
N HIS A 165 -8.01 -4.91 -19.62
CA HIS A 165 -7.00 -5.97 -19.59
C HIS A 165 -6.93 -6.70 -18.24
N TYR A 166 -7.11 -5.99 -17.12
CA TYR A 166 -6.86 -6.54 -15.78
C TYR A 166 -8.08 -6.56 -14.86
N GLY A 167 -9.08 -5.72 -15.11
CA GLY A 167 -10.26 -5.59 -14.26
C GLY A 167 -10.05 -4.75 -12.98
N TYR A 168 -8.87 -4.17 -12.78
CA TYR A 168 -8.54 -3.25 -11.69
C TYR A 168 -7.79 -2.01 -12.19
N THR A 169 -7.82 -0.95 -11.38
CA THR A 169 -7.23 0.37 -11.71
C THR A 169 -6.21 0.86 -10.68
N ASP A 170 -6.00 0.12 -9.59
CA ASP A 170 -5.13 0.49 -8.48
C ASP A 170 -4.12 -0.63 -8.16
N LEU A 171 -2.94 -0.26 -7.64
CA LEU A 171 -1.93 -1.22 -7.19
C LEU A 171 -2.45 -2.16 -6.10
N SER A 172 -3.38 -1.74 -5.24
CA SER A 172 -3.99 -2.63 -4.25
C SER A 172 -4.83 -3.74 -4.91
N GLY A 173 -5.45 -3.43 -6.05
CA GLY A 173 -6.15 -4.40 -6.89
C GLY A 173 -5.19 -5.38 -7.56
N GLN A 174 -4.03 -4.90 -8.02
CA GLN A 174 -2.96 -5.77 -8.52
C GLN A 174 -2.43 -6.71 -7.44
N LEU A 175 -2.15 -6.19 -6.24
CA LEU A 175 -1.73 -6.99 -5.09
C LEU A 175 -2.77 -8.05 -4.74
N ARG A 176 -4.05 -7.68 -4.70
CA ARG A 176 -5.15 -8.63 -4.50
C ARG A 176 -5.15 -9.72 -5.59
N SER A 177 -5.02 -9.35 -6.86
CA SER A 177 -4.96 -10.30 -7.97
C SER A 177 -3.74 -11.24 -7.89
N ALA A 178 -2.62 -10.78 -7.32
CA ALA A 178 -1.43 -11.61 -7.11
C ALA A 178 -1.62 -12.59 -5.95
N LEU A 179 -2.26 -12.15 -4.86
CA LEU A 179 -2.62 -12.98 -3.71
C LEU A 179 -3.65 -14.05 -4.06
N ASP A 180 -4.54 -13.79 -5.02
CA ASP A 180 -5.55 -14.74 -5.53
C ASP A 180 -4.94 -15.89 -6.37
N VAL A 181 -3.62 -15.92 -6.54
CA VAL A 181 -2.91 -17.04 -7.18
C VAL A 181 -2.41 -18.03 -6.14
N PHE A 182 -3.15 -19.12 -6.00
CA PHE A 182 -2.78 -20.25 -5.16
C PHE A 182 -2.04 -21.30 -6.01
N PRO A 183 -0.75 -21.60 -5.74
CA PRO A 183 0.03 -22.57 -6.51
C PRO A 183 -0.61 -23.96 -6.54
N ASP A 184 -1.26 -24.35 -5.45
CA ASP A 184 -1.92 -25.66 -5.30
C ASP A 184 -3.28 -25.73 -6.00
N VAL A 185 -3.83 -24.59 -6.43
CA VAL A 185 -5.10 -24.53 -7.14
C VAL A 185 -4.86 -24.65 -8.65
N GLY A 186 -5.00 -25.88 -9.15
CA GLY A 186 -4.97 -26.13 -10.58
C GLY A 186 -6.04 -25.32 -11.32
N THR A 187 -5.61 -24.57 -12.35
CA THR A 187 -6.52 -23.98 -13.33
C THR A 187 -6.76 -25.02 -14.41
N VAL A 188 -8.03 -25.35 -14.67
CA VAL A 188 -8.38 -26.25 -15.77
C VAL A 188 -8.49 -25.40 -17.03
N PRO A 189 -7.61 -25.58 -18.04
CA PRO A 189 -7.66 -24.80 -19.26
C PRO A 189 -9.00 -25.01 -19.98
N PHE A 190 -9.58 -23.95 -20.51
CA PHE A 190 -10.85 -24.03 -21.23
C PHE A 190 -10.83 -25.08 -22.35
N PHE A 191 -9.71 -25.19 -23.08
CA PHE A 191 -9.53 -26.19 -24.13
C PHE A 191 -9.57 -27.63 -23.62
N ALA A 192 -9.12 -27.89 -22.39
CA ALA A 192 -9.18 -29.23 -21.80
C ALA A 192 -10.64 -29.65 -21.57
N VAL A 193 -11.50 -28.72 -21.13
CA VAL A 193 -12.94 -28.95 -20.99
C VAL A 193 -13.57 -29.20 -22.35
N GLY A 194 -13.26 -28.37 -23.35
CA GLY A 194 -13.77 -28.54 -24.72
C GLY A 194 -13.36 -29.88 -25.33
N ALA A 195 -12.10 -30.30 -25.15
CA ALA A 195 -11.60 -31.60 -25.58
C ALA A 195 -12.32 -32.75 -24.85
N ALA A 196 -12.54 -32.64 -23.54
CA ALA A 196 -13.28 -33.65 -22.77
C ALA A 196 -14.73 -33.81 -23.27
N VAL A 197 -15.40 -32.70 -23.59
CA VAL A 197 -16.75 -32.72 -24.20
C VAL A 197 -16.71 -33.37 -25.59
N ALA A 198 -15.73 -33.03 -26.43
CA ALA A 198 -15.59 -33.64 -27.75
C ALA A 198 -15.35 -35.16 -27.65
N VAL A 199 -14.48 -35.61 -26.74
CA VAL A 199 -14.25 -37.03 -26.45
C VAL A 199 -15.52 -37.71 -25.97
N PHE A 200 -16.29 -37.07 -25.09
CA PHE A 200 -17.56 -37.60 -24.62
C PHE A 200 -18.58 -37.76 -25.76
N LEU A 201 -18.69 -36.78 -26.67
CA LEU A 201 -19.56 -36.87 -27.85
C LEU A 201 -19.14 -38.01 -28.79
N LEU A 202 -17.83 -38.23 -28.97
CA LEU A 202 -17.32 -39.36 -29.74
C LEU A 202 -17.60 -40.71 -29.06
N LEU A 203 -17.57 -40.76 -27.72
CA LEU A 203 -17.88 -41.96 -26.95
C LEU A 203 -19.36 -42.35 -27.10
N ILE A 204 -20.29 -41.42 -26.92
CA ILE A 204 -21.74 -41.72 -26.98
C ILE A 204 -22.27 -41.89 -28.41
N GLY A 205 -21.60 -41.33 -29.41
CA GLY A 205 -22.03 -41.39 -30.81
C GLY A 205 -21.35 -42.54 -31.58
N PRO A 206 -20.23 -42.27 -32.28
CA PRO A 206 -19.59 -43.24 -33.15
C PRO A 206 -19.06 -44.47 -32.40
N PHE A 207 -18.49 -44.29 -31.21
CA PHE A 207 -17.92 -45.41 -30.45
C PHE A 207 -19.01 -46.33 -29.89
N ASP A 208 -20.04 -45.79 -29.26
CA ASP A 208 -21.18 -46.56 -28.76
C ASP A 208 -21.90 -47.31 -29.89
N TRP A 209 -22.14 -46.64 -31.02
CA TRP A 209 -22.71 -47.28 -32.21
C TRP A 209 -21.86 -48.46 -32.69
N TRP A 210 -20.54 -48.26 -32.81
CA TRP A 210 -19.62 -49.30 -33.25
C TRP A 210 -19.57 -50.48 -32.27
N LEU A 211 -19.50 -50.20 -30.96
CA LEU A 211 -19.52 -51.21 -29.89
C LEU A 211 -20.80 -52.05 -29.94
N ASN A 212 -21.97 -51.41 -30.05
CA ASN A 212 -23.25 -52.11 -30.04
C ASN A 212 -23.58 -52.85 -31.34
N THR A 213 -23.13 -52.33 -32.49
CA THR A 213 -23.42 -52.93 -33.79
C THR A 213 -22.41 -53.98 -34.25
N LYS A 214 -21.11 -53.77 -33.99
CA LYS A 214 -20.04 -54.65 -34.50
C LYS A 214 -19.55 -55.66 -33.47
N ILE A 215 -19.41 -55.25 -32.20
CA ILE A 215 -18.88 -56.10 -31.14
C ILE A 215 -20.01 -56.88 -30.44
N LEU A 216 -20.94 -56.17 -29.79
CA LEU A 216 -22.03 -56.78 -29.02
C LEU A 216 -23.15 -57.33 -29.92
N LYS A 217 -23.21 -56.90 -31.19
CA LYS A 217 -24.19 -57.30 -32.22
C LYS A 217 -25.65 -57.20 -31.77
N ARG A 218 -25.94 -56.39 -30.75
CA ARG A 218 -27.26 -56.21 -30.15
C ARG A 218 -27.53 -54.72 -29.98
N ARG A 219 -28.35 -54.16 -30.89
CA ARG A 219 -28.67 -52.72 -30.88
C ARG A 219 -29.37 -52.25 -29.60
N VAL A 220 -30.09 -53.16 -28.92
CA VAL A 220 -30.78 -52.88 -27.65
C VAL A 220 -29.79 -52.61 -26.50
N MET A 221 -28.53 -53.04 -26.60
CA MET A 221 -27.52 -52.76 -25.57
C MET A 221 -27.18 -51.26 -25.42
N ALA A 222 -27.52 -50.42 -26.41
CA ALA A 222 -27.38 -48.97 -26.33
C ALA A 222 -28.11 -48.38 -25.11
N TRP A 223 -29.24 -48.96 -24.70
CA TRP A 223 -29.97 -48.54 -23.51
C TRP A 223 -29.19 -48.74 -22.20
N VAL A 224 -28.16 -49.60 -22.20
CA VAL A 224 -27.29 -49.86 -21.06
C VAL A 224 -25.96 -49.14 -21.20
N THR A 225 -25.35 -49.17 -22.39
CA THR A 225 -24.04 -48.56 -22.63
C THR A 225 -24.08 -47.04 -22.56
N LEU A 226 -25.15 -46.38 -23.01
CA LEU A 226 -25.28 -44.92 -22.91
C LEU A 226 -25.32 -44.43 -21.45
N PRO A 227 -26.16 -44.98 -20.54
CA PRO A 227 -26.05 -44.67 -19.11
C PRO A 227 -24.67 -44.98 -18.52
N LEU A 228 -24.02 -46.07 -18.96
CA LEU A 228 -22.69 -46.43 -18.48
C LEU A 228 -21.64 -45.39 -18.87
N TRP A 229 -21.67 -44.90 -20.12
CA TRP A 229 -20.79 -43.81 -20.56
C TRP A 229 -21.03 -42.52 -19.79
N LEU A 230 -22.29 -42.21 -19.49
CA LEU A 230 -22.64 -41.05 -18.68
C LEU A 230 -22.08 -41.18 -17.26
N VAL A 231 -22.25 -42.34 -16.61
CA VAL A 231 -21.70 -42.61 -15.27
C VAL A 231 -20.18 -42.52 -15.28
N LEU A 232 -19.52 -43.07 -16.30
CA LEU A 232 -18.07 -42.99 -16.46
C LEU A 232 -17.62 -41.53 -16.63
N ALA A 233 -18.29 -40.75 -17.47
CA ALA A 233 -17.97 -39.34 -17.69
C ALA A 233 -18.12 -38.52 -16.40
N ILE A 234 -19.19 -38.75 -15.63
CA ILE A 234 -19.38 -38.12 -14.33
C ILE A 234 -18.26 -38.52 -13.36
N ALA A 235 -17.92 -39.81 -13.28
CA ALA A 235 -16.86 -40.30 -12.42
C ALA A 235 -15.49 -39.66 -12.76
N VAL A 236 -15.15 -39.63 -14.05
CA VAL A 236 -13.92 -38.98 -14.54
C VAL A 236 -13.92 -37.49 -14.22
N ALA A 237 -15.02 -36.78 -14.45
CA ALA A 237 -15.13 -35.35 -14.14
C ALA A 237 -14.99 -35.08 -12.63
N VAL A 238 -15.60 -35.89 -11.77
CA VAL A 238 -15.48 -35.77 -10.31
C VAL A 238 -14.06 -36.04 -9.84
N VAL A 239 -13.40 -37.09 -10.35
CA VAL A 239 -12.00 -37.40 -10.02
C VAL A 239 -11.09 -36.28 -10.49
N TRP A 240 -11.26 -35.82 -11.74
CA TRP A 240 -10.46 -34.74 -12.30
C TRP A 240 -10.61 -33.45 -11.48
N ALA A 241 -11.83 -33.09 -11.08
CA ALA A 241 -12.07 -31.92 -10.26
C ALA A 241 -11.45 -32.03 -8.86
N ARG A 242 -11.47 -33.22 -8.24
CA ARG A 242 -10.85 -33.45 -6.92
C ARG A 242 -9.33 -33.42 -6.95
N VAL A 243 -8.72 -33.91 -8.02
CA VAL A 243 -7.26 -33.90 -8.20
C VAL A 243 -6.76 -32.49 -8.59
N SER A 244 -7.58 -31.71 -9.31
CA SER A 244 -7.18 -30.37 -9.76
C SER A 244 -7.30 -29.28 -8.69
N LYS A 245 -7.97 -29.54 -7.55
CA LYS A 245 -8.26 -28.54 -6.52
C LYS A 245 -7.85 -29.06 -5.13
N PRO A 246 -7.25 -28.21 -4.28
CA PRO A 246 -6.95 -28.56 -2.89
C PRO A 246 -8.23 -28.98 -2.14
N GLN A 247 -8.07 -29.91 -1.20
CA GLN A 247 -9.15 -30.37 -0.33
C GLN A 247 -9.16 -29.65 1.03
N SER A 248 -8.02 -29.06 1.41
CA SER A 248 -7.87 -28.11 2.52
C SER A 248 -7.97 -26.68 2.00
N GLY A 249 -8.31 -25.74 2.90
CA GLY A 249 -8.24 -24.31 2.63
C GLY A 249 -6.80 -23.82 2.58
N CYS A 250 -6.58 -22.77 1.81
CA CYS A 250 -5.26 -22.15 1.65
C CYS A 250 -5.36 -20.66 1.97
N VAL A 251 -4.32 -20.10 2.60
CA VAL A 251 -4.21 -18.66 2.87
C VAL A 251 -2.92 -18.11 2.28
N ASN A 252 -3.04 -17.13 1.41
CA ASN A 252 -1.92 -16.33 0.93
C ASN A 252 -1.93 -14.98 1.65
N GLU A 253 -0.81 -14.56 2.22
CA GLU A 253 -0.73 -13.37 3.04
C GLU A 253 0.54 -12.56 2.78
N VAL A 254 0.40 -11.23 2.80
CA VAL A 254 1.51 -10.28 2.83
C VAL A 254 1.35 -9.40 4.05
N LEU A 255 2.43 -9.23 4.82
CA LEU A 255 2.46 -8.39 6.00
C LEU A 255 3.51 -7.31 5.81
N LEU A 256 3.17 -6.13 6.29
CA LEU A 256 4.02 -4.96 6.28
C LEU A 256 4.07 -4.37 7.67
N LEU A 257 5.27 -4.37 8.26
CA LEU A 257 5.55 -3.80 9.57
C LEU A 257 6.25 -2.46 9.39
N ASP A 258 5.63 -1.41 9.93
CA ASP A 258 6.16 -0.05 9.97
C ASP A 258 6.51 0.34 11.40
N TYR A 259 7.80 0.46 11.69
CA TYR A 259 8.30 0.95 12.96
C TYR A 259 8.73 2.42 12.85
N ASP A 260 8.22 3.28 13.74
CA ASP A 260 8.69 4.65 13.90
C ASP A 260 9.66 4.77 15.08
N GLN A 261 10.93 5.05 14.78
CA GLN A 261 11.98 5.24 15.79
C GLN A 261 11.70 6.44 16.71
N SER A 262 11.00 7.48 16.22
CA SER A 262 10.80 8.70 17.00
C SER A 262 9.84 8.53 18.18
N ARG A 263 8.80 7.69 18.02
CA ARG A 263 7.75 7.48 19.03
C ARG A 263 7.63 6.04 19.56
N GLY A 264 8.37 5.09 18.99
CA GLY A 264 8.33 3.67 19.36
C GLY A 264 6.98 3.02 19.05
N ILE A 265 6.38 3.43 17.92
CA ILE A 265 5.07 2.94 17.47
C ILE A 265 5.29 1.98 16.31
N VAL A 266 4.60 0.84 16.36
CA VAL A 266 4.49 -0.11 15.27
C VAL A 266 3.10 -0.02 14.65
N ARG A 267 3.04 0.10 13.34
CA ARG A 267 1.84 -0.09 12.53
C ARG A 267 2.04 -1.32 11.66
N GLU A 268 1.10 -2.24 11.72
CA GLU A 268 1.10 -3.43 10.86
C GLU A 268 -0.10 -3.40 9.92
N THR A 269 0.14 -3.87 8.70
CA THR A 269 -0.89 -4.07 7.69
C THR A 269 -0.72 -5.45 7.10
N ALA A 270 -1.80 -6.21 7.06
CA ALA A 270 -1.82 -7.53 6.44
C ALA A 270 -2.90 -7.61 5.35
N TRP A 271 -2.50 -8.11 4.19
CA TRP A 271 -3.41 -8.47 3.09
C TRP A 271 -3.46 -9.98 3.02
N SER A 272 -4.65 -10.55 3.20
CA SER A 272 -4.85 -11.98 3.19
C SER A 272 -5.86 -12.34 2.11
N ASP A 273 -5.59 -13.39 1.33
CA ASP A 273 -6.58 -14.02 0.47
C ASP A 273 -6.78 -15.48 0.89
N VAL A 274 -8.05 -15.88 0.97
CA VAL A 274 -8.46 -17.17 1.53
C VAL A 274 -9.16 -17.97 0.45
N PHE A 275 -8.59 -19.10 0.08
CA PHE A 275 -9.23 -20.10 -0.77
C PHE A 275 -9.96 -21.14 0.08
N VAL A 276 -11.22 -21.46 -0.29
CA VAL A 276 -12.01 -22.47 0.41
C VAL A 276 -12.36 -23.69 -0.46
N PRO A 277 -12.27 -24.92 0.07
CA PRO A 277 -12.54 -26.15 -0.68
C PRO A 277 -14.03 -26.50 -0.80
N GLY A 278 -14.90 -25.87 -0.01
CA GLY A 278 -16.33 -26.16 0.07
C GLY A 278 -17.17 -24.91 0.34
N THR A 279 -18.47 -24.99 0.04
CA THR A 279 -19.41 -23.91 0.38
C THR A 279 -19.73 -24.00 1.86
N ASP A 280 -19.36 -22.99 2.62
CA ASP A 280 -19.67 -22.88 4.05
C ASP A 280 -19.66 -21.40 4.48
N ARG A 281 -19.91 -21.18 5.77
CA ARG A 281 -19.62 -19.93 6.45
C ARG A 281 -18.36 -20.06 7.28
N TYR A 282 -17.55 -19.01 7.25
CA TYR A 282 -16.23 -19.00 7.87
C TYR A 282 -16.11 -17.84 8.85
N ASP A 283 -15.56 -18.14 10.02
CA ASP A 283 -15.10 -17.12 10.96
C ASP A 283 -13.64 -16.81 10.66
N CYS A 284 -13.36 -15.55 10.36
CA CYS A 284 -12.04 -15.05 10.03
C CYS A 284 -11.55 -14.20 11.20
N ARG A 285 -10.43 -14.59 11.81
CA ARG A 285 -9.81 -13.85 12.92
C ARG A 285 -8.36 -13.58 12.61
N PHE A 286 -7.95 -12.32 12.70
CA PHE A 286 -6.55 -11.96 12.61
C PHE A 286 -5.90 -12.02 13.99
N ALA A 287 -4.81 -12.77 14.11
CA ALA A 287 -3.97 -12.82 15.29
C ALA A 287 -2.77 -11.89 15.07
N PRO A 288 -2.65 -10.76 15.78
CA PRO A 288 -1.52 -9.87 15.64
C PRO A 288 -0.25 -10.57 16.12
N PHE A 289 0.86 -10.30 15.43
CA PHE A 289 2.19 -10.54 15.97
C PHE A 289 2.78 -9.25 16.49
N ALA A 290 3.80 -9.40 17.32
CA ALA A 290 4.51 -8.29 17.87
C ALA A 290 5.96 -8.68 18.04
N TRP A 291 6.81 -7.93 17.35
CA TRP A 291 8.23 -8.03 17.55
C TRP A 291 8.58 -7.37 18.88
N ASN A 292 9.04 -8.13 19.88
CA ASN A 292 9.48 -7.56 21.16
C ASN A 292 8.45 -6.60 21.82
N ALA A 293 7.15 -6.84 21.67
CA ALA A 293 6.14 -6.03 22.34
C ALA A 293 5.79 -6.59 23.72
N ASP A 294 5.44 -5.68 24.63
CA ASP A 294 4.90 -6.07 25.92
C ASP A 294 3.53 -6.74 25.71
N THR A 295 3.33 -7.92 26.33
CA THR A 295 2.09 -8.72 26.21
C THR A 295 0.83 -7.90 26.52
N GLU A 296 0.91 -6.93 27.43
CA GLU A 296 -0.18 -6.01 27.75
C GLU A 296 -0.55 -5.12 26.55
N SER A 297 0.45 -4.56 25.85
CA SER A 297 0.23 -3.69 24.69
C SER A 297 -0.48 -4.39 23.53
N LEU A 298 -0.25 -5.70 23.37
CA LEU A 298 -0.90 -6.52 22.35
C LEU A 298 -2.33 -6.88 22.72
N SER A 299 -2.60 -7.10 24.01
CA SER A 299 -3.95 -7.42 24.48
C SER A 299 -4.90 -6.23 24.31
N GLU A 300 -4.36 -5.01 24.33
CA GLU A 300 -5.08 -3.76 24.11
C GLU A 300 -5.11 -3.31 22.64
N ALA A 301 -4.34 -3.97 21.76
CA ALA A 301 -4.26 -3.60 20.36
C ALA A 301 -5.61 -3.82 19.66
N ALA A 302 -6.26 -2.71 19.28
CA ALA A 302 -7.42 -2.71 18.40
C ALA A 302 -7.01 -3.20 17.01
N VAL A 303 -7.56 -4.33 16.58
CA VAL A 303 -7.33 -4.89 15.24
C VAL A 303 -8.54 -4.61 14.36
N ASP A 304 -8.36 -3.79 13.33
CA ASP A 304 -9.39 -3.54 12.34
C ASP A 304 -9.25 -4.56 11.22
N LEU A 305 -10.20 -5.50 11.14
CA LEU A 305 -10.29 -6.51 10.09
C LEU A 305 -11.52 -6.23 9.22
N ALA A 306 -11.29 -6.10 7.91
CA ALA A 306 -12.36 -5.86 6.94
C ALA A 306 -12.13 -6.69 5.65
N TRP A 307 -13.12 -6.68 4.77
CA TRP A 307 -12.95 -7.20 3.42
C TRP A 307 -12.00 -6.29 2.62
N HIS A 308 -11.12 -6.89 1.81
CA HIS A 308 -10.26 -6.13 0.92
C HIS A 308 -10.92 -6.05 -0.45
N GLY A 309 -11.55 -4.91 -0.75
CA GLY A 309 -12.21 -4.66 -2.03
C GLY A 309 -11.27 -4.66 -3.23
N LEU A 310 -11.82 -4.89 -4.42
CA LEU A 310 -11.09 -4.78 -5.68
C LEU A 310 -11.38 -3.40 -6.27
N PRO A 311 -10.42 -2.47 -6.31
CA PRO A 311 -10.62 -1.17 -6.94
C PRO A 311 -10.87 -1.30 -8.44
N GLY A 312 -11.84 -0.54 -8.94
CA GLY A 312 -12.17 -0.49 -10.36
C GLY A 312 -13.55 -1.05 -10.69
N LYS A 313 -13.85 -1.07 -12.00
CA LYS A 313 -15.17 -1.39 -12.56
C LYS A 313 -15.26 -2.80 -13.16
N GLY A 314 -14.18 -3.59 -13.06
CA GLY A 314 -14.15 -4.98 -13.52
C GLY A 314 -15.08 -5.88 -12.69
N LEU A 315 -15.27 -7.12 -13.11
CA LEU A 315 -16.13 -8.07 -12.39
C LEU A 315 -15.68 -8.22 -10.93
N GLY A 316 -16.60 -8.01 -9.99
CA GLY A 316 -16.29 -8.05 -8.55
C GLY A 316 -15.57 -6.80 -8.01
N GLY A 317 -15.41 -5.78 -8.85
CA GLY A 317 -14.89 -4.47 -8.49
C GLY A 317 -15.87 -3.63 -7.70
N MET A 318 -15.36 -2.73 -6.86
CA MET A 318 -16.19 -1.87 -6.00
C MET A 318 -17.03 -0.84 -6.78
N ASP A 319 -16.60 -0.49 -8.00
CA ASP A 319 -17.29 0.49 -8.86
C ASP A 319 -17.99 -0.19 -10.05
N THR A 320 -18.32 -1.47 -9.92
CA THR A 320 -18.97 -2.25 -10.99
C THR A 320 -20.33 -1.64 -11.37
N PRO A 321 -20.56 -1.26 -12.65
CA PRO A 321 -21.82 -0.65 -13.08
C PRO A 321 -22.97 -1.67 -13.23
N THR A 322 -22.66 -2.97 -13.28
CA THR A 322 -23.65 -4.05 -13.36
C THR A 322 -24.18 -4.42 -11.98
N VAL A 323 -25.46 -4.81 -11.92
CA VAL A 323 -26.13 -5.26 -10.68
C VAL A 323 -25.33 -6.37 -10.02
N ASP A 324 -24.98 -6.17 -8.76
CA ASP A 324 -24.36 -7.18 -7.91
C ASP A 324 -25.33 -8.36 -7.77
N ILE A 325 -24.98 -9.51 -8.35
CA ILE A 325 -25.74 -10.74 -8.16
C ILE A 325 -25.41 -11.22 -6.76
N GLN A 326 -26.18 -10.78 -5.76
CA GLN A 326 -26.01 -11.23 -4.39
C GLN A 326 -26.28 -12.74 -4.32
N PRO A 327 -25.24 -13.59 -4.14
CA PRO A 327 -25.45 -15.03 -4.18
C PRO A 327 -26.11 -15.53 -2.88
N TRP A 328 -26.13 -14.70 -1.84
CA TRP A 328 -26.67 -15.03 -0.52
C TRP A 328 -27.40 -13.84 0.10
N GLU A 329 -28.53 -14.12 0.73
CA GLU A 329 -29.28 -13.18 1.58
C GLU A 329 -28.74 -13.14 3.03
N THR A 330 -27.60 -13.78 3.29
CA THR A 330 -27.06 -13.90 4.64
C THR A 330 -26.05 -12.78 4.94
N PHE A 331 -26.30 -12.06 6.02
CA PHE A 331 -25.36 -11.12 6.62
C PHE A 331 -24.25 -11.84 7.40
N TYR A 332 -23.03 -11.32 7.30
CA TYR A 332 -21.91 -11.64 8.19
C TYR A 332 -21.71 -10.48 9.18
N ARG A 333 -21.03 -10.73 10.29
CA ARG A 333 -20.77 -9.70 11.31
C ARG A 333 -19.30 -9.31 11.27
N ALA A 334 -19.01 -8.04 10.99
CA ALA A 334 -17.69 -7.48 11.23
C ALA A 334 -17.70 -6.80 12.60
N GLN A 335 -16.75 -7.16 13.48
CA GLN A 335 -16.57 -6.50 14.77
C GLN A 335 -15.52 -5.40 14.62
N PRO A 336 -15.89 -4.10 14.74
CA PRO A 336 -14.90 -3.03 14.73
C PRO A 336 -13.85 -3.26 15.81
N SER A 337 -12.58 -3.12 15.45
CA SER A 337 -11.45 -3.22 16.38
C SER A 337 -11.32 -4.56 17.13
N GLY A 338 -12.08 -5.59 16.75
CA GLY A 338 -12.06 -6.92 17.38
C GLY A 338 -11.21 -7.95 16.64
N GLY A 339 -10.67 -7.59 15.47
CA GLY A 339 -9.89 -8.48 14.61
C GLY A 339 -10.68 -9.65 14.05
N THR A 340 -12.01 -9.58 14.04
CA THR A 340 -12.90 -10.70 13.70
C THR A 340 -13.98 -10.30 12.70
N VAL A 341 -14.20 -11.19 11.73
CA VAL A 341 -15.35 -11.18 10.82
C VAL A 341 -16.00 -12.56 10.88
N GLU A 342 -17.21 -12.63 11.43
CA GLU A 342 -17.93 -13.87 11.74
C GLU A 342 -18.92 -14.24 10.64
N GLY A 343 -18.95 -15.52 10.29
CA GLY A 343 -19.97 -16.10 9.43
C GLY A 343 -19.92 -15.66 7.97
N VAL A 344 -18.74 -15.35 7.43
CA VAL A 344 -18.56 -14.93 6.03
C VAL A 344 -18.96 -16.08 5.09
N PRO A 345 -19.98 -15.91 4.22
CA PRO A 345 -20.34 -16.94 3.26
C PRO A 345 -19.33 -16.96 2.12
N ILE A 346 -18.73 -18.12 1.86
CA ILE A 346 -17.78 -18.31 0.75
C ILE A 346 -18.19 -19.58 -0.02
N PRO A 347 -18.40 -19.51 -1.35
CA PRO A 347 -18.74 -20.68 -2.15
C PRO A 347 -17.55 -21.60 -2.34
N LYS A 348 -17.88 -22.85 -2.64
CA LYS A 348 -16.92 -23.88 -3.02
C LYS A 348 -15.95 -23.39 -4.11
N TRP A 349 -14.65 -23.61 -3.87
CA TRP A 349 -13.56 -23.27 -4.81
C TRP A 349 -13.53 -21.79 -5.20
N SER A 350 -13.81 -20.93 -4.23
CA SER A 350 -13.77 -19.48 -4.39
C SER A 350 -12.84 -18.85 -3.36
N THR A 351 -12.52 -17.59 -3.59
CA THR A 351 -11.56 -16.83 -2.78
C THR A 351 -12.21 -15.61 -2.15
N LYS A 352 -11.66 -15.18 -1.01
CA LYS A 352 -12.11 -13.99 -0.28
C LYS A 352 -10.92 -13.27 0.33
N ALA A 353 -10.77 -12.01 -0.08
CA ALA A 353 -9.69 -11.16 0.39
C ALA A 353 -10.09 -10.34 1.63
N PHE A 354 -9.16 -10.21 2.57
CA PHE A 354 -9.27 -9.45 3.81
C PHE A 354 -8.07 -8.49 3.97
N LEU A 355 -8.33 -7.40 4.68
CA LEU A 355 -7.34 -6.41 5.08
C LEU A 355 -7.40 -6.29 6.60
N ALA A 356 -6.27 -6.47 7.26
CA ALA A 356 -6.12 -6.23 8.69
C ALA A 356 -5.14 -5.06 8.92
N LYS A 357 -5.48 -4.18 9.87
CA LYS A 357 -4.58 -3.12 10.34
C LYS A 357 -4.67 -3.02 11.86
N TRP A 358 -3.52 -2.86 12.50
CA TRP A 358 -3.43 -2.65 13.94
C TRP A 358 -2.17 -1.88 14.28
N ARG A 359 -2.11 -1.44 15.53
CA ARG A 359 -0.97 -0.71 16.08
C ARG A 359 -0.68 -1.17 17.49
N HIS A 360 0.58 -1.09 17.86
CA HIS A 360 1.04 -1.33 19.22
C HIS A 360 2.37 -0.62 19.45
N ARG A 361 2.90 -0.71 20.67
CA ARG A 361 4.24 -0.23 21.00
C ARG A 361 5.18 -1.41 21.10
N ALA A 362 6.39 -1.24 20.60
CA ALA A 362 7.41 -2.28 20.62
C ALA A 362 8.80 -1.66 20.73
N SER A 363 9.77 -2.49 21.14
CA SER A 363 11.18 -2.14 21.03
C SER A 363 11.63 -2.11 19.55
N PRO A 364 12.64 -1.30 19.19
CA PRO A 364 13.08 -1.17 17.80
C PRO A 364 13.60 -2.51 17.26
N PRO A 365 13.06 -3.03 16.14
CA PRO A 365 13.64 -4.19 15.46
C PRO A 365 14.95 -3.82 14.74
N VAL A 366 15.13 -2.54 14.41
CA VAL A 366 16.38 -1.98 13.86
C VAL A 366 16.63 -0.64 14.54
N ASP A 367 17.87 -0.45 14.99
CA ASP A 367 18.33 0.80 15.58
C ASP A 367 19.22 1.56 14.60
N GLY A 368 18.90 2.82 14.35
CA GLY A 368 19.59 3.69 13.41
C GLY A 368 20.14 4.93 14.10
N ASN A 369 21.45 5.07 14.15
CA ASN A 369 22.12 6.30 14.56
C ASN A 369 22.70 6.96 13.31
N LEU A 370 21.93 7.87 12.71
CA LEU A 370 22.26 8.53 11.44
C LEU A 370 22.33 10.05 11.62
N GLN A 371 23.35 10.64 11.02
CA GLN A 371 23.59 12.08 10.94
C GLN A 371 23.61 12.53 9.48
N ARG A 372 23.07 13.71 9.20
CA ARG A 372 23.12 14.34 7.89
C ARG A 372 24.43 15.10 7.72
N ARG A 373 25.20 14.78 6.67
CA ARG A 373 26.34 15.60 6.23
C ARG A 373 26.27 15.72 4.71
N ASP A 374 26.32 16.95 4.20
CA ASP A 374 26.26 17.25 2.76
C ASP A 374 25.10 16.51 2.04
N ASP A 375 23.90 16.55 2.65
CA ASP A 375 22.68 15.87 2.17
C ASP A 375 22.75 14.34 2.05
N LEU A 376 23.76 13.72 2.68
CA LEU A 376 23.91 12.27 2.76
C LEU A 376 23.80 11.80 4.22
N PRO A 377 23.28 10.58 4.46
CA PRO A 377 23.26 9.98 5.78
C PRO A 377 24.61 9.34 6.09
N PHE A 378 25.08 9.51 7.33
CA PHE A 378 26.28 8.90 7.87
C PHE A 378 25.98 8.30 9.23
N GLY A 379 26.55 7.14 9.56
CA GLY A 379 26.37 6.55 10.88
C GLY A 379 26.27 5.04 10.82
N THR A 380 25.46 4.46 11.70
CA THR A 380 25.36 2.99 11.85
C THR A 380 23.91 2.55 11.93
N ILE A 381 23.62 1.41 11.31
CA ILE A 381 22.35 0.71 11.43
C ILE A 381 22.64 -0.67 12.02
N THR A 382 21.89 -1.06 13.05
CA THR A 382 22.07 -2.32 13.77
C THR A 382 20.77 -3.12 13.75
N ASN A 383 20.85 -4.40 13.36
CA ASN A 383 19.72 -5.32 13.51
C ASN A 383 19.55 -5.67 15.00
N GLN A 384 18.44 -5.22 15.60
CA GLN A 384 18.09 -5.50 17.00
C GLN A 384 17.04 -6.60 17.12
N SER A 385 16.60 -7.17 15.98
CA SER A 385 15.72 -8.33 15.96
C SER A 385 16.48 -9.62 16.27
N ASP A 386 15.72 -10.65 16.63
CA ASP A 386 16.17 -12.01 16.91
C ASP A 386 16.28 -12.89 15.65
N VAL A 387 15.93 -12.36 14.47
CA VAL A 387 16.05 -13.08 13.20
C VAL A 387 16.97 -12.36 12.22
N PRO A 388 17.61 -13.09 11.27
CA PRO A 388 18.37 -12.44 10.21
C PRO A 388 17.45 -11.65 9.30
N LEU A 389 17.88 -10.47 8.86
CA LEU A 389 17.17 -9.65 7.87
C LEU A 389 17.88 -9.78 6.51
N ARG A 390 17.14 -10.14 5.48
CA ARG A 390 17.61 -10.31 4.10
C ARG A 390 17.30 -9.10 3.24
N ASP A 391 18.11 -8.92 2.20
CA ASP A 391 17.93 -7.90 1.18
C ASP A 391 17.73 -6.50 1.80
N CYS A 392 18.55 -6.19 2.80
CA CYS A 392 18.43 -4.95 3.56
C CYS A 392 18.82 -3.74 2.70
N LEU A 393 17.98 -2.72 2.76
CA LEU A 393 18.08 -1.49 1.98
C LEU A 393 17.85 -0.30 2.91
N LEU A 394 18.51 0.82 2.61
CA LEU A 394 18.20 2.12 3.22
C LEU A 394 17.83 3.11 2.14
N ALA A 395 16.62 3.63 2.19
CA ALA A 395 16.19 4.75 1.34
C ALA A 395 16.36 6.07 2.10
N TYR A 396 16.99 7.05 1.47
CA TYR A 396 17.14 8.40 2.03
C TYR A 396 17.26 9.44 0.92
N GLY A 397 16.38 10.45 0.96
CA GLY A 397 16.26 11.44 -0.12
C GLY A 397 15.97 10.75 -1.46
N ASN A 398 16.86 10.96 -2.44
CA ASN A 398 16.74 10.37 -3.78
C ASN A 398 17.61 9.12 -3.98
N TRP A 399 18.20 8.59 -2.90
CA TRP A 399 19.16 7.48 -2.97
C TRP A 399 18.62 6.25 -2.25
N ILE A 400 18.99 5.09 -2.78
CA ILE A 400 18.85 3.80 -2.10
C ILE A 400 20.22 3.18 -1.91
N TYR A 401 20.50 2.75 -0.69
CA TYR A 401 21.76 2.13 -0.27
C TYR A 401 21.54 0.63 -0.08
N PHE A 402 22.47 -0.17 -0.58
CA PHE A 402 22.42 -1.62 -0.49
C PHE A 402 23.22 -2.10 0.71
N LEU A 403 22.54 -2.67 1.70
CA LEU A 403 23.15 -3.10 2.97
C LEU A 403 23.43 -4.61 3.01
N GLY A 404 22.81 -5.38 2.11
CA GLY A 404 22.95 -6.83 2.06
C GLY A 404 22.16 -7.52 3.17
N ASP A 405 22.67 -8.62 3.71
CA ASP A 405 22.01 -9.35 4.79
C ASP A 405 22.58 -8.93 6.15
N LEU A 406 21.72 -8.79 7.16
CA LEU A 406 22.07 -8.42 8.52
C LEU A 406 21.60 -9.49 9.51
N ASP A 407 22.53 -10.26 10.05
CA ASP A 407 22.25 -11.21 11.14
C ASP A 407 21.85 -10.48 12.43
N PRO A 408 21.20 -11.17 13.40
CA PRO A 408 20.87 -10.59 14.70
C PRO A 408 22.08 -9.96 15.38
N GLY A 409 21.95 -8.70 15.81
CA GLY A 409 23.01 -7.92 16.45
C GLY A 409 24.09 -7.38 15.49
N ALA A 410 24.05 -7.71 14.20
CA ALA A 410 24.99 -7.19 13.21
C ALA A 410 24.74 -5.70 12.93
N ALA A 411 25.83 -4.96 12.71
CA ALA A 411 25.79 -3.53 12.42
C ALA A 411 26.48 -3.20 11.10
N VAL A 412 25.90 -2.28 10.32
CA VAL A 412 26.45 -1.78 9.06
C VAL A 412 26.71 -0.28 9.15
N GLN A 413 27.89 0.15 8.70
CA GLN A 413 28.27 1.55 8.67
C GLN A 413 27.86 2.21 7.35
N ILE A 414 27.15 3.32 7.45
CA ILE A 414 26.76 4.16 6.31
C ILE A 414 27.77 5.30 6.16
N SER A 415 28.36 5.40 4.98
CA SER A 415 29.39 6.38 4.65
C SER A 415 29.27 6.85 3.20
N ALA A 416 30.11 7.81 2.80
CA ALA A 416 30.14 8.31 1.43
C ALA A 416 30.49 7.24 0.38
N SER A 417 31.19 6.17 0.78
CA SER A 417 31.59 5.06 -0.10
C SER A 417 30.61 3.89 -0.11
N SER A 418 29.52 3.95 0.66
CA SER A 418 28.50 2.90 0.68
C SER A 418 27.86 2.75 -0.71
N GLU A 419 27.63 1.50 -1.15
CA GLU A 419 27.00 1.23 -2.44
C GLU A 419 25.59 1.84 -2.47
N ARG A 420 25.35 2.71 -3.46
CA ARG A 420 24.05 3.39 -3.62
C ARG A 420 23.69 3.57 -5.09
N ARG A 421 22.39 3.66 -5.36
CA ARG A 421 21.83 4.04 -6.66
C ARG A 421 20.76 5.10 -6.47
N GLU A 422 20.49 5.87 -7.52
CA GLU A 422 19.35 6.77 -7.51
C GLU A 422 18.06 5.93 -7.42
N LEU A 423 17.21 6.25 -6.45
CA LEU A 423 16.01 5.50 -6.09
C LEU A 423 15.09 5.31 -7.31
N ARG A 424 14.82 6.39 -8.06
CA ARG A 424 13.96 6.33 -9.24
C ARG A 424 14.54 5.45 -10.35
N THR A 425 15.85 5.53 -10.59
CA THR A 425 16.53 4.69 -11.58
C THR A 425 16.49 3.22 -11.19
N TRP A 426 16.61 2.90 -9.89
CA TRP A 426 16.46 1.54 -9.38
C TRP A 426 15.02 1.00 -9.50
N LEU A 427 14.01 1.83 -9.20
CA LEU A 427 12.59 1.45 -9.30
C LEU A 427 12.13 1.22 -10.74
N THR A 428 12.65 2.01 -11.68
CA THR A 428 12.19 2.04 -13.08
C THR A 428 13.07 1.22 -14.04
N ASP A 429 14.10 0.56 -13.51
CA ASP A 429 15.16 -0.12 -14.26
C ASP A 429 15.58 0.69 -15.51
N LYS A 430 15.88 1.97 -15.30
CA LYS A 430 16.22 2.90 -16.37
C LYS A 430 17.60 2.53 -16.91
N ARG A 431 17.65 2.09 -18.18
CA ARG A 431 18.89 1.67 -18.86
C ARG A 431 19.29 2.69 -19.92
N ILE A 432 20.59 2.96 -19.99
CA ILE A 432 21.17 3.78 -21.05
C ILE A 432 21.46 2.86 -22.23
N VAL A 433 20.71 3.00 -23.31
CA VAL A 433 20.95 2.26 -24.56
C VAL A 433 21.67 3.19 -25.51
N VAL A 434 22.88 2.80 -25.92
CA VAL A 434 23.65 3.50 -26.94
C VAL A 434 23.30 2.88 -28.29
N GLU A 435 22.43 3.55 -29.04
CA GLU A 435 22.06 3.12 -30.40
C GLU A 435 22.90 3.88 -31.44
N GLY A 436 23.60 3.15 -32.30
CA GLY A 436 24.31 3.70 -33.45
C GLY A 436 25.76 3.20 -33.61
N ASN A 437 26.35 3.51 -34.76
CA ASN A 437 27.77 3.25 -35.03
C ASN A 437 28.67 4.11 -34.11
N PRO A 438 29.93 3.71 -33.83
CA PRO A 438 30.83 4.42 -32.93
C PRO A 438 31.01 5.92 -33.23
N ASN A 439 30.77 6.35 -34.48
CA ASN A 439 30.88 7.76 -34.91
C ASN A 439 29.56 8.57 -34.85
N GLN A 440 28.41 7.94 -34.53
CA GLN A 440 27.08 8.59 -34.41
C GLN A 440 26.20 7.92 -33.32
N ALA A 441 26.80 7.63 -32.17
CA ALA A 441 26.07 7.06 -31.04
C ALA A 441 25.01 8.04 -30.52
N LYS A 442 23.73 7.70 -30.65
CA LYS A 442 22.63 8.37 -29.95
C LYS A 442 22.41 7.66 -28.64
N ILE A 443 22.68 8.37 -27.54
CA ILE A 443 22.37 7.91 -26.20
C ILE A 443 20.86 8.08 -26.02
N ARG A 444 20.13 6.97 -25.92
CA ARG A 444 18.70 6.96 -25.60
C ARG A 444 18.50 6.32 -24.23
N GLU A 445 17.92 7.06 -23.31
CA GLU A 445 17.45 6.51 -22.05
C GLU A 445 16.15 5.77 -22.29
N VAL A 446 16.12 4.48 -21.95
CA VAL A 446 14.93 3.64 -22.05
C VAL A 446 14.53 3.24 -20.63
N THR A 447 13.35 3.66 -20.24
CA THR A 447 12.70 3.22 -19.00
C THR A 447 11.87 1.97 -19.31
N THR A 448 12.03 0.94 -18.49
CA THR A 448 11.20 -0.27 -18.61
C THR A 448 9.77 0.07 -18.20
N PRO A 449 8.75 -0.14 -19.05
CA PRO A 449 7.36 0.10 -18.66
C PRO A 449 6.97 -0.77 -17.47
N TYR A 450 6.14 -0.24 -16.58
CA TYR A 450 5.58 -1.03 -15.49
C TYR A 450 4.68 -2.15 -16.02
N ASP A 451 4.89 -3.37 -15.54
CA ASP A 451 4.05 -4.52 -15.89
C ASP A 451 2.87 -4.63 -14.91
N GLY A 452 1.75 -4.01 -15.29
CA GLY A 452 0.49 -4.10 -14.55
C GLY A 452 -0.12 -5.51 -14.53
N SER A 453 0.37 -6.45 -15.34
CA SER A 453 -0.10 -7.83 -15.38
C SER A 453 0.66 -8.76 -14.43
N SER A 454 1.82 -8.29 -13.96
CA SER A 454 2.71 -9.07 -13.10
C SER A 454 1.99 -9.49 -11.83
N ARG A 455 2.25 -10.74 -11.42
CA ARG A 455 1.76 -11.34 -10.18
C ARG A 455 2.90 -11.59 -9.18
N ASP A 456 4.05 -10.98 -9.42
CA ASP A 456 5.19 -11.04 -8.52
C ASP A 456 4.98 -10.08 -7.34
N ILE A 457 4.69 -10.63 -6.17
CA ILE A 457 4.36 -9.87 -4.96
C ILE A 457 5.48 -8.89 -4.58
N PRO A 458 6.77 -9.30 -4.48
CA PRO A 458 7.88 -8.37 -4.29
C PRO A 458 7.94 -7.19 -5.27
N TYR A 459 7.65 -7.43 -6.55
CA TYR A 459 7.62 -6.37 -7.55
C TYR A 459 6.49 -5.36 -7.31
N ILE A 460 5.29 -5.86 -6.99
CA ILE A 460 4.11 -5.03 -6.70
C ILE A 460 4.32 -4.24 -5.40
N MET A 461 4.75 -4.92 -4.33
CA MET A 461 4.99 -4.31 -3.03
C MET A 461 6.05 -3.23 -3.10
N ARG A 462 7.14 -3.45 -3.84
CA ARG A 462 8.16 -2.42 -4.07
C ARG A 462 7.58 -1.16 -4.71
N MET A 463 6.68 -1.30 -5.69
CA MET A 463 6.03 -0.13 -6.30
C MET A 463 5.03 0.54 -5.36
N MET A 464 4.27 -0.21 -4.57
CA MET A 464 3.39 0.38 -3.55
C MET A 464 4.18 1.18 -2.51
N MET A 465 5.34 0.66 -2.07
CA MET A 465 6.19 1.32 -1.07
C MET A 465 6.89 2.59 -1.57
N PHE A 466 7.01 2.79 -2.88
CA PHE A 466 7.71 3.94 -3.48
C PHE A 466 6.96 4.51 -4.67
N TYR A 467 5.64 4.54 -4.60
CA TYR A 467 4.76 4.90 -5.71
C TYR A 467 5.11 6.27 -6.30
N ASP A 468 5.11 7.30 -5.46
CA ASP A 468 5.44 8.66 -5.87
C ASP A 468 6.90 8.78 -6.33
N ALA A 469 7.84 8.14 -5.63
CA ALA A 469 9.27 8.17 -5.99
C ALA A 469 9.55 7.49 -7.34
N ALA A 470 8.76 6.49 -7.75
CA ALA A 470 8.84 5.86 -9.06
C ALA A 470 8.30 6.77 -10.20
N GLY A 471 7.47 7.75 -9.86
CA GLY A 471 6.76 8.63 -10.81
C GLY A 471 5.23 8.49 -10.79
N GLY A 472 4.69 7.77 -9.80
CA GLY A 472 3.26 7.60 -9.55
C GLY A 472 2.50 7.06 -10.76
N PHE A 473 1.30 7.57 -10.96
CA PHE A 473 0.41 7.18 -12.06
C PHE A 473 1.06 7.31 -13.44
N GLY A 474 1.94 8.31 -13.62
CA GLY A 474 2.64 8.53 -14.88
C GLY A 474 3.53 7.35 -15.29
N TYR A 475 4.05 6.61 -14.31
CA TYR A 475 4.89 5.42 -14.54
C TYR A 475 4.09 4.11 -14.49
N THR A 476 3.25 3.93 -13.45
CA THR A 476 2.55 2.65 -13.23
C THR A 476 1.31 2.48 -14.07
N LYS A 477 0.69 3.59 -14.50
CA LYS A 477 -0.67 3.63 -15.09
C LYS A 477 -1.76 3.01 -14.20
N LEU A 478 -1.46 2.81 -12.92
CA LEU A 478 -2.36 2.35 -11.87
C LEU A 478 -2.35 3.37 -10.73
N SER A 479 -3.52 3.65 -10.14
CA SER A 479 -3.62 4.52 -8.98
C SER A 479 -3.01 3.86 -7.73
N HIS A 480 -2.79 4.67 -6.70
CA HIS A 480 -2.47 4.19 -5.35
C HIS A 480 -3.29 4.94 -4.30
N THR A 481 -4.58 5.12 -4.55
CA THR A 481 -5.48 5.99 -3.78
C THR A 481 -6.16 5.28 -2.62
N TYR A 482 -6.31 3.96 -2.70
CA TYR A 482 -6.95 3.16 -1.64
C TYR A 482 -6.03 2.88 -0.46
N GLN A 483 -4.71 2.79 -0.71
CA GLN A 483 -3.72 2.43 0.32
C GLN A 483 -2.47 3.33 0.29
N PRO A 484 -2.59 4.67 0.19
CA PRO A 484 -1.46 5.58 0.05
C PRO A 484 -0.53 5.58 1.27
N TYR A 485 -1.02 5.10 2.43
CA TYR A 485 -0.22 4.95 3.63
C TYR A 485 0.92 3.93 3.50
N VAL A 486 0.90 3.10 2.45
CA VAL A 486 1.99 2.18 2.12
C VAL A 486 3.16 2.92 1.49
N ASP A 487 2.99 4.08 0.86
CA ASP A 487 4.10 4.80 0.22
C ASP A 487 5.04 5.44 1.27
N CYS A 488 6.34 5.14 1.17
CA CYS A 488 7.41 5.69 2.00
C CYS A 488 7.84 7.11 1.56
N THR A 489 7.48 7.53 0.35
CA THR A 489 7.97 8.77 -0.26
C THR A 489 7.74 10.01 0.63
N PRO A 490 6.60 10.16 1.34
CA PRO A 490 6.42 11.27 2.29
C PRO A 490 7.46 11.30 3.42
N TRP A 491 7.89 10.14 3.93
CA TRP A 491 8.93 10.05 4.96
C TRP A 491 10.27 10.54 4.42
N LEU A 492 10.62 10.15 3.19
CA LEU A 492 11.84 10.62 2.52
C LEU A 492 11.80 12.13 2.28
N ARG A 493 10.65 12.68 1.86
CA ARG A 493 10.45 14.13 1.69
C ARG A 493 10.60 14.88 3.01
N SER A 494 10.12 14.32 4.13
CA SER A 494 10.28 14.91 5.46
C SER A 494 11.74 14.87 6.01
N GLY A 495 12.67 14.26 5.27
CA GLY A 495 14.08 14.17 5.64
C GLY A 495 14.41 12.99 6.57
N ARG A 496 13.53 12.00 6.69
CA ARG A 496 13.79 10.74 7.40
C ARG A 496 14.41 9.70 6.47
N ALA A 497 15.10 8.72 7.05
CA ALA A 497 15.56 7.55 6.32
C ALA A 497 14.58 6.38 6.56
N VAL A 498 14.47 5.49 5.59
CA VAL A 498 13.63 4.30 5.67
C VAL A 498 14.50 3.08 5.45
N PHE A 499 14.77 2.34 6.52
CA PHE A 499 15.35 1.02 6.42
C PHE A 499 14.27 0.03 5.99
N MET A 500 14.63 -0.93 5.14
CA MET A 500 13.75 -2.01 4.71
C MET A 500 14.51 -3.33 4.72
N GLY A 501 13.85 -4.41 5.09
CA GLY A 501 14.40 -5.76 5.03
C GLY A 501 13.30 -6.82 5.08
N THR A 502 13.66 -8.05 4.73
CA THR A 502 12.76 -9.21 4.80
C THR A 502 13.30 -10.18 5.84
N PRO A 503 12.55 -10.55 6.89
CA PRO A 503 13.04 -11.52 7.87
C PRO A 503 13.27 -12.89 7.23
N ALA A 504 14.42 -13.49 7.55
CA ALA A 504 14.89 -14.76 7.03
C ALA A 504 14.19 -15.95 7.71
N GLU A 505 12.90 -16.16 7.45
CA GLU A 505 12.13 -17.41 7.61
C GLU A 505 10.62 -17.08 7.53
N THR A 506 9.93 -17.49 6.46
CA THR A 506 8.46 -17.45 6.35
C THR A 506 7.98 -18.34 5.20
N VAL A 507 8.00 -19.66 5.40
CA VAL A 507 7.15 -20.56 4.57
C VAL A 507 6.27 -21.45 5.45
N ASP A 508 6.70 -21.88 6.64
CA ASP A 508 5.93 -22.88 7.41
C ASP A 508 5.76 -22.64 8.93
N SER A 509 6.38 -21.62 9.56
CA SER A 509 6.13 -21.31 10.97
C SER A 509 5.29 -20.05 11.10
N GLY A 510 4.12 -20.15 11.76
CA GLY A 510 3.18 -19.06 11.95
C GLY A 510 3.64 -17.97 12.93
N ASP A 511 4.92 -17.59 12.88
CA ASP A 511 5.55 -16.76 13.89
C ASP A 511 5.24 -15.28 13.71
N PHE A 512 4.87 -14.78 12.51
CA PHE A 512 4.49 -13.37 12.31
C PHE A 512 2.99 -13.12 12.41
N GLY A 513 2.26 -13.92 13.20
CA GLY A 513 0.82 -13.75 13.36
C GLY A 513 0.10 -14.06 12.06
N GLY A 514 -1.20 -13.78 11.96
CA GLY A 514 -1.92 -14.11 10.73
C GLY A 514 -3.42 -14.19 10.76
N LEU A 515 -3.98 -14.30 9.55
CA LEU A 515 -5.38 -14.64 9.39
C LEU A 515 -5.62 -16.13 9.66
N THR A 516 -6.37 -16.39 10.73
CA THR A 516 -6.93 -17.70 11.04
C THR A 516 -8.34 -17.78 10.49
N VAL A 517 -8.67 -18.92 9.87
CA VAL A 517 -9.99 -19.15 9.27
C VAL A 517 -10.56 -20.44 9.82
N ARG A 518 -11.80 -20.38 10.30
CA ARG A 518 -12.50 -21.53 10.86
C ARG A 518 -13.83 -21.74 10.16
N SER A 519 -14.05 -22.95 9.66
CA SER A 519 -15.34 -23.40 9.15
C SER A 519 -16.36 -23.52 10.28
N LEU A 520 -17.53 -22.88 10.15
CA LEU A 520 -18.61 -23.00 11.14
C LEU A 520 -19.19 -24.41 11.21
N SER A 521 -19.18 -25.14 10.10
CA SER A 521 -19.58 -26.55 10.08
C SER A 521 -18.50 -27.51 10.62
N GLY A 522 -17.27 -27.02 10.81
CA GLY A 522 -16.11 -27.81 11.22
C GLY A 522 -15.65 -28.83 10.17
N ARG A 523 -16.02 -28.64 8.89
CA ARG A 523 -15.75 -29.61 7.81
C ARG A 523 -14.47 -29.34 7.03
N HIS A 524 -13.87 -28.17 7.23
CA HIS A 524 -12.77 -27.68 6.40
C HIS A 524 -11.65 -27.15 7.28
N ASP A 525 -10.49 -27.75 7.11
CA ASP A 525 -9.24 -27.36 7.76
C ASP A 525 -8.39 -26.48 6.82
N PHE A 526 -7.49 -25.68 7.39
CA PHE A 526 -6.64 -24.73 6.69
C PHE A 526 -5.18 -25.05 7.02
N ASP A 527 -4.60 -25.94 6.22
CA ASP A 527 -3.26 -26.50 6.48
C ASP A 527 -2.15 -25.79 5.69
N HIS A 528 -2.52 -25.03 4.67
CA HIS A 528 -1.56 -24.38 3.77
C HIS A 528 -1.61 -22.87 3.96
N ARG A 529 -0.48 -22.31 4.36
CA ARG A 529 -0.32 -20.87 4.53
C ARG A 529 0.96 -20.42 3.87
N ARG A 530 0.85 -19.40 3.03
CA ARG A 530 2.00 -18.71 2.45
C ARG A 530 2.01 -17.28 2.97
N GLN A 531 3.10 -16.89 3.61
CA GLN A 531 3.25 -15.57 4.22
C GLN A 531 4.50 -14.89 3.67
N ILE A 532 4.42 -13.62 3.29
CA ILE A 532 5.58 -12.78 2.95
C ILE A 532 5.57 -11.58 3.90
N VAL A 533 6.68 -11.32 4.58
CA VAL A 533 6.76 -10.25 5.58
C VAL A 533 7.78 -9.21 5.11
N TYR A 534 7.40 -7.94 5.21
CA TYR A 534 8.29 -6.81 4.97
C TYR A 534 8.43 -6.00 6.26
N LEU A 535 9.66 -5.76 6.66
CA LEU A 535 10.01 -4.87 7.76
C LEU A 535 10.45 -3.52 7.22
N ARG A 536 9.87 -2.44 7.73
CA ARG A 536 10.30 -1.06 7.47
C ARG A 536 10.49 -0.30 8.77
N CYS A 537 11.65 0.31 8.92
CA CYS A 537 11.95 1.16 10.06
C CYS A 537 12.19 2.58 9.58
N VAL A 538 11.37 3.51 10.05
CA VAL A 538 11.49 4.94 9.79
C VAL A 538 12.47 5.51 10.81
N LEU A 539 13.69 5.80 10.34
CA LEU A 539 14.82 6.23 11.16
C LEU A 539 14.95 7.75 11.13
N THR A 540 15.28 8.33 12.28
CA THR A 540 15.63 9.75 12.39
C THR A 540 17.03 10.01 11.85
N VAL A 541 17.22 11.15 11.20
CA VAL A 541 18.54 11.60 10.72
C VAL A 541 18.78 12.99 11.28
N GLU A 542 19.78 13.09 12.17
CA GLU A 542 20.11 14.32 12.92
C GLU A 542 20.97 15.31 12.13
#